data_AF-A0AA92CGB9-F1
#
_entry.id   AF-A0AA92CGB9-F1
#
_cell.length_a   1.000
_cell.length_b   1.000
_cell.length_c   1.000
_cell.angle_alpha   90.00
_cell.angle_beta   90.00
_cell.angle_gamma   90.00
#
_symmetry.space_group_name_H-M   'P 1'
#
loop_
_entity.id
_entity.type
_entity.pdbx_description
1 polymer ?
#
loop_
_entity_poly.entity_id
_entity_poly.type
_entity_poly.pdbx_seq_one_letter_code
_entity_poly.pdbx_strand_id
1 'polypeptide(L)'
;MSGLASGAAPAGIGHNNGPSMEQGRAWRVHAWRSAQKKLMPNTIPKLVLQMRIKRAAELGMDYTTYARVRQTSGQDITGLLFSSNALRIIAYGAHMPEQERRALEAVQNASKLALVHRPNIPEAVLAAHPVLNDAGAAPRFSESWSEMRARVQDVMRRQGLPGASVVVIGDAPLESEWSTAGRAAAYLTASEYFAHQSA
;
A
#
# COMPACT_ATOMS: atom_id res chain seq x y z
N MET A 1 50.15 35.38 19.10
CA MET A 1 48.79 35.44 18.53
C MET A 1 48.90 35.32 17.03
N SER A 2 48.38 34.24 16.45
CA SER A 2 47.86 34.14 15.08
C SER A 2 47.48 32.68 14.86
N GLY A 3 46.18 32.42 14.73
CA GLY A 3 45.61 31.10 14.49
C GLY A 3 45.75 30.68 13.02
N LEU A 4 45.89 29.38 12.81
CA LEU A 4 45.64 28.75 11.51
C LEU A 4 44.47 27.79 11.67
N ALA A 5 43.40 28.14 10.96
CA ALA A 5 42.20 27.35 10.78
C ALA A 5 42.55 26.06 10.00
N SER A 6 42.23 24.91 10.58
CA SER A 6 42.25 23.63 9.85
C SER A 6 40.88 23.45 9.20
N GLY A 7 40.81 23.68 7.88
CA GLY A 7 39.63 23.41 7.08
C GLY A 7 39.32 21.92 7.05
N ALA A 8 38.10 21.55 7.45
CA ALA A 8 37.57 20.20 7.26
C ALA A 8 37.31 19.98 5.76
N ALA A 9 37.98 18.98 5.17
CA ALA A 9 37.68 18.54 3.82
C ALA A 9 36.31 17.85 3.78
N PRO A 10 35.49 18.07 2.74
CA PRO A 10 34.19 17.42 2.61
C PRO A 10 34.35 15.92 2.36
N ALA A 11 33.64 15.10 3.11
CA ALA A 11 33.56 13.66 2.87
C ALA A 11 32.96 13.39 1.48
N GLY A 12 33.79 12.88 0.58
CA GLY A 12 33.39 12.55 -0.79
C GLY A 12 32.30 11.47 -0.83
N ILE A 13 31.22 11.77 -1.55
CA ILE A 13 30.18 10.82 -1.96
C ILE A 13 30.85 9.75 -2.84
N GLY A 14 30.92 8.49 -2.36
CA GLY A 14 31.32 7.34 -3.18
C GLY A 14 32.47 6.49 -2.64
N HIS A 15 32.38 5.98 -1.41
CA HIS A 15 33.22 4.87 -0.95
C HIS A 15 32.36 3.64 -0.60
N ASN A 16 31.64 3.10 -1.59
CA ASN A 16 31.27 1.69 -1.50
C ASN A 16 32.53 0.91 -1.82
N ASN A 17 33.33 0.62 -0.78
CA ASN A 17 34.51 -0.25 -0.83
C ASN A 17 34.24 -1.33 -1.88
N GLY A 18 34.93 -1.23 -3.02
CA GLY A 18 34.71 -2.09 -4.18
C GLY A 18 34.78 -3.57 -3.79
N PRO A 19 34.40 -4.50 -4.68
CA PRO A 19 34.41 -5.93 -4.40
C PRO A 19 35.67 -6.33 -3.60
N SER A 20 35.49 -6.76 -2.34
CA SER A 20 36.61 -7.20 -1.51
C SER A 20 37.41 -8.25 -2.28
N MET A 21 38.71 -7.96 -2.46
CA MET A 21 39.71 -8.85 -3.06
C MET A 21 40.19 -9.91 -2.06
N GLU A 22 39.51 -10.08 -0.91
CA GLU A 22 39.80 -11.17 0.01
C GLU A 22 39.58 -12.52 -0.68
N GLN A 23 40.64 -13.33 -0.69
CA GLN A 23 40.57 -14.71 -1.12
C GLN A 23 39.47 -15.45 -0.33
N GLY A 24 38.67 -16.27 -1.01
CA GLY A 24 37.59 -17.05 -0.38
C GLY A 24 36.21 -16.40 -0.37
N ARG A 25 35.99 -15.23 -1.00
CA ARG A 25 34.63 -14.67 -1.20
C ARG A 25 33.70 -15.64 -1.94
N ALA A 26 34.18 -16.26 -3.01
CA ALA A 26 33.41 -17.26 -3.77
C ALA A 26 33.03 -18.46 -2.89
N TRP A 27 33.95 -18.93 -2.06
CA TRP A 27 33.70 -20.00 -1.09
C TRP A 27 32.68 -19.59 -0.02
N ARG A 28 32.77 -18.38 0.54
CA ARG A 28 31.78 -17.85 1.50
C ARG A 28 30.39 -17.72 0.90
N VAL A 29 30.27 -17.21 -0.33
CA VAL A 29 28.98 -17.14 -1.06
C VAL A 29 28.43 -18.54 -1.32
N HIS A 30 29.28 -19.49 -1.72
CA HIS A 30 28.87 -20.87 -1.94
C HIS A 30 28.43 -21.56 -0.63
N ALA A 31 29.20 -21.43 0.44
CA ALA A 31 28.88 -21.96 1.76
C ALA A 31 27.59 -21.35 2.33
N TRP A 32 27.40 -20.04 2.18
CA TRP A 32 26.17 -19.35 2.57
C TRP A 32 24.95 -19.83 1.77
N ARG A 33 25.05 -19.93 0.44
CA ARG A 33 23.96 -20.47 -0.41
C ARG A 33 23.64 -21.93 -0.08
N SER A 34 24.64 -22.75 0.21
CA SER A 34 24.47 -24.17 0.60
C SER A 34 23.77 -24.30 1.96
N ALA A 35 24.21 -23.51 2.96
CA ALA A 35 23.59 -23.46 4.27
C ALA A 35 22.15 -22.92 4.19
N GLN A 36 21.93 -21.86 3.43
CA GLN A 36 20.60 -21.29 3.18
C GLN A 36 19.67 -22.34 2.55
N LYS A 37 20.13 -23.07 1.52
CA LYS A 37 19.34 -24.13 0.87
C LYS A 37 19.04 -25.31 1.80
N LYS A 38 19.94 -25.64 2.73
CA LYS A 38 19.71 -26.67 3.77
C LYS A 38 18.71 -26.24 4.85
N LEU A 39 18.70 -24.95 5.18
CA LEU A 39 17.88 -24.39 6.24
C LEU A 39 16.48 -23.96 5.77
N MET A 40 16.33 -23.57 4.51
CA MET A 40 15.05 -23.13 3.97
C MET A 40 14.28 -24.33 3.40
N PRO A 41 13.12 -24.72 3.96
CA PRO A 41 12.24 -25.66 3.29
C PRO A 41 11.83 -25.08 1.93
N ASN A 42 11.82 -25.91 0.88
CA ASN A 42 11.37 -25.54 -0.48
C ASN A 42 9.90 -25.09 -0.54
N THR A 43 9.20 -25.10 0.60
CA THR A 43 7.78 -24.81 0.74
C THR A 43 7.57 -23.85 1.90
N ILE A 44 6.65 -22.91 1.74
CA ILE A 44 6.19 -22.04 2.83
C ILE A 44 5.66 -22.94 3.95
N PRO A 45 6.14 -22.77 5.21
CA PRO A 45 5.62 -23.55 6.32
C PRO A 45 4.10 -23.41 6.44
N LYS A 46 3.38 -24.52 6.69
CA LYS A 46 1.90 -24.57 6.73
C LYS A 46 1.30 -23.47 7.61
N LEU A 47 1.88 -23.22 8.78
CA LEU A 47 1.42 -22.17 9.69
C LEU A 47 1.48 -20.77 9.06
N VAL A 48 2.57 -20.46 8.34
CA VAL A 48 2.73 -19.17 7.65
C VAL A 48 1.67 -19.03 6.55
N LEU A 49 1.39 -20.11 5.80
CA LEU A 49 0.33 -20.11 4.80
C LEU A 49 -1.05 -19.87 5.45
N GLN A 50 -1.36 -20.56 6.55
CA GLN A 50 -2.61 -20.36 7.30
C GLN A 50 -2.77 -18.92 7.79
N MET A 51 -1.70 -18.32 8.34
CA MET A 51 -1.69 -16.91 8.75
C MET A 51 -1.98 -15.97 7.58
N ARG A 52 -1.40 -16.23 6.40
CA ARG A 52 -1.64 -15.42 5.20
C ARG A 52 -3.06 -15.58 4.64
N ILE A 53 -3.61 -16.79 4.68
CA ILE A 53 -5.01 -17.03 4.29
C ILE A 53 -5.95 -16.28 5.23
N LYS A 54 -5.72 -16.39 6.55
CA LYS A 54 -6.49 -15.64 7.54
C LYS A 54 -6.37 -14.12 7.30
N ARG A 55 -5.15 -13.63 7.03
CA ARG A 55 -4.92 -12.21 6.77
C ARG A 55 -5.64 -11.72 5.52
N ALA A 56 -5.64 -12.50 4.44
CA ALA A 56 -6.39 -12.18 3.23
C ALA A 56 -7.89 -12.06 3.53
N ALA A 57 -8.45 -13.00 4.32
CA ALA A 57 -9.84 -12.97 4.75
C ALA A 57 -10.16 -11.75 5.64
N GLU A 58 -9.28 -11.37 6.58
CA GLU A 58 -9.42 -10.15 7.38
C GLU A 58 -9.45 -8.88 6.51
N LEU A 59 -8.78 -8.90 5.36
CA LEU A 59 -8.73 -7.78 4.42
C LEU A 59 -9.86 -7.82 3.38
N GLY A 60 -10.75 -8.81 3.42
CA GLY A 60 -11.85 -8.95 2.46
C GLY A 60 -11.43 -9.34 1.04
N MET A 61 -10.26 -9.99 0.87
CA MET A 61 -9.75 -10.42 -0.44
C MET A 61 -9.33 -11.90 -0.47
N ASP A 62 -9.23 -12.48 -1.65
CA ASP A 62 -8.75 -13.84 -1.81
C ASP A 62 -7.22 -13.94 -1.56
N TYR A 63 -6.76 -15.14 -1.21
CA TYR A 63 -5.35 -15.39 -0.91
C TYR A 63 -4.43 -15.11 -2.11
N THR A 64 -4.86 -15.36 -3.34
CA THR A 64 -4.04 -15.15 -4.54
C THR A 64 -3.77 -13.67 -4.74
N THR A 65 -4.81 -12.84 -4.62
CA THR A 65 -4.68 -11.37 -4.67
C THR A 65 -3.76 -10.88 -3.56
N TYR A 66 -4.00 -11.28 -2.31
CA TYR A 66 -3.14 -10.90 -1.17
C TYR A 66 -1.67 -11.31 -1.38
N ALA A 67 -1.42 -12.55 -1.82
CA ALA A 67 -0.08 -13.06 -2.05
C ALA A 67 0.64 -12.29 -3.17
N ARG A 68 -0.07 -11.96 -4.26
CA ARG A 68 0.44 -11.14 -5.37
C ARG A 68 0.88 -9.77 -4.87
N VAL A 69 0.02 -9.06 -4.14
CA VAL A 69 0.33 -7.73 -3.60
C VAL A 69 1.51 -7.78 -2.62
N ARG A 70 1.53 -8.77 -1.72
CA ARG A 70 2.60 -8.91 -0.73
C ARG A 70 3.94 -9.26 -1.37
N GLN A 71 3.93 -10.00 -2.49
CA GLN A 71 5.14 -10.31 -3.25
C GLN A 71 5.74 -9.07 -3.89
N THR A 72 4.92 -8.12 -4.36
CA THR A 72 5.40 -6.89 -5.00
C THR A 72 5.80 -5.83 -3.99
N SER A 73 5.02 -5.63 -2.91
CA SER A 73 5.28 -4.57 -1.93
C SER A 73 6.34 -4.95 -0.88
N GLY A 74 6.50 -6.25 -0.60
CA GLY A 74 7.35 -6.76 0.48
C GLY A 74 6.83 -6.45 1.90
N GLN A 75 5.67 -5.79 2.02
CA GLN A 75 5.04 -5.40 3.28
C GLN A 75 3.67 -6.06 3.44
N ASP A 76 3.21 -6.20 4.67
CA ASP A 76 1.81 -6.58 4.90
C ASP A 76 0.89 -5.40 4.55
N ILE A 77 -0.35 -5.70 4.17
CA ILE A 77 -1.36 -4.69 3.88
C ILE A 77 -2.01 -4.27 5.20
N THR A 78 -2.03 -2.97 5.49
CA THR A 78 -2.65 -2.39 6.69
C THR A 78 -3.66 -1.30 6.37
N GLY A 79 -3.84 -0.96 5.09
CA GLY A 79 -4.82 0.03 4.65
C GLY A 79 -5.44 -0.32 3.29
N LEU A 80 -6.69 0.09 3.12
CA LEU A 80 -7.45 0.00 1.89
C LEU A 80 -7.93 1.42 1.54
N LEU A 81 -7.53 1.93 0.38
CA LEU A 81 -7.91 3.26 -0.10
C LEU A 81 -8.88 3.12 -1.27
N PHE A 82 -10.15 3.38 -1.02
CA PHE A 82 -11.21 3.28 -2.02
C PHE A 82 -11.44 4.61 -2.72
N SER A 83 -11.69 4.59 -4.03
CA SER A 83 -12.35 5.72 -4.68
C SER A 83 -13.84 5.74 -4.34
N SER A 84 -14.46 6.93 -4.33
CA SER A 84 -15.92 7.01 -4.17
C SER A 84 -16.67 6.30 -5.30
N ASN A 85 -16.06 6.15 -6.48
CA ASN A 85 -16.61 5.37 -7.59
C ASN A 85 -16.65 3.88 -7.26
N ALA A 86 -15.56 3.35 -6.69
CA ALA A 86 -15.49 1.96 -6.23
C ALA A 86 -16.53 1.66 -5.13
N LEU A 87 -16.83 2.65 -4.29
CA LEU A 87 -17.89 2.55 -3.26
C LEU A 87 -19.29 2.86 -3.78
N ARG A 88 -19.46 3.15 -5.08
CA ARG A 88 -20.71 3.58 -5.72
C ARG A 88 -21.33 4.86 -5.12
N ILE A 89 -20.52 5.68 -4.43
CA ILE A 89 -20.90 7.00 -3.89
C ILE A 89 -20.62 8.06 -4.97
N ILE A 90 -21.48 8.07 -6.01
CA ILE A 90 -21.25 8.88 -7.23
C ILE A 90 -22.03 10.21 -7.17
N ALA A 91 -23.29 10.18 -6.77
CA ALA A 91 -24.16 11.36 -6.71
C ALA A 91 -24.18 12.01 -5.32
N TYR A 92 -24.63 13.26 -5.25
CA TYR A 92 -24.82 13.96 -3.98
C TYR A 92 -25.85 13.24 -3.11
N GLY A 93 -25.46 12.88 -1.89
CA GLY A 93 -26.32 12.12 -0.98
C GLY A 93 -26.50 10.64 -1.36
N ALA A 94 -25.74 10.13 -2.34
CA ALA A 94 -25.70 8.70 -2.61
C ALA A 94 -25.09 7.96 -1.41
N HIS A 95 -25.75 6.89 -0.99
CA HIS A 95 -25.23 5.97 0.01
C HIS A 95 -24.52 4.80 -0.67
N MET A 96 -23.46 4.33 -0.01
CA MET A 96 -22.81 3.07 -0.36
C MET A 96 -23.86 1.95 -0.37
N PRO A 97 -23.92 1.11 -1.43
CA PRO A 97 -24.83 0.00 -1.45
C PRO A 97 -24.49 -0.98 -0.34
N GLU A 98 -25.51 -1.72 0.07
CA GLU A 98 -25.47 -2.56 1.26
C GLU A 98 -24.40 -3.67 1.17
N GLN A 99 -24.13 -4.18 -0.05
CA GLN A 99 -23.10 -5.20 -0.26
C GLN A 99 -21.70 -4.64 0.05
N GLU A 100 -21.34 -3.50 -0.53
CA GLU A 100 -20.06 -2.82 -0.28
C GLU A 100 -19.94 -2.37 1.18
N ARG A 101 -21.05 -1.95 1.81
CA ARG A 101 -21.06 -1.62 3.24
C ARG A 101 -20.69 -2.83 4.10
N ARG A 102 -21.35 -3.98 3.90
CA ARG A 102 -21.05 -5.22 4.64
C ARG A 102 -19.62 -5.70 4.40
N ALA A 103 -19.18 -5.62 3.16
CA ALA A 103 -17.81 -5.90 2.75
C ALA A 103 -16.79 -5.11 3.58
N LEU A 104 -16.98 -3.79 3.68
CA LEU A 104 -16.10 -2.93 4.49
C LEU A 104 -16.22 -3.19 6.00
N GLU A 105 -17.41 -3.55 6.50
CA GLU A 105 -17.62 -3.90 7.91
C GLU A 105 -16.92 -5.21 8.31
N ALA A 106 -16.80 -6.15 7.38
CA ALA A 106 -16.07 -7.39 7.60
C ALA A 106 -14.55 -7.21 7.67
N VAL A 107 -14.02 -6.08 7.17
CA VAL A 107 -12.58 -5.79 7.19
C VAL A 107 -12.08 -5.56 8.61
N GLN A 108 -11.06 -6.32 9.00
CA GLN A 108 -10.42 -6.31 10.31
C GLN A 108 -8.95 -5.92 10.21
N ASN A 109 -8.43 -5.29 11.28
CA ASN A 109 -7.02 -4.93 11.43
C ASN A 109 -6.44 -4.15 10.21
N ALA A 110 -7.25 -3.33 9.56
CA ALA A 110 -6.83 -2.47 8.47
C ALA A 110 -7.70 -1.20 8.42
N SER A 111 -7.08 -0.07 8.12
CA SER A 111 -7.76 1.19 7.95
C SER A 111 -8.47 1.26 6.60
N LYS A 112 -9.72 1.70 6.60
CA LYS A 112 -10.55 1.91 5.40
C LYS A 112 -10.61 3.39 5.10
N LEU A 113 -10.04 3.81 3.98
CA LEU A 113 -9.92 5.20 3.58
C LEU A 113 -10.70 5.44 2.29
N ALA A 114 -11.14 6.69 2.08
CA ALA A 114 -11.78 7.08 0.84
C ALA A 114 -11.12 8.30 0.18
N LEU A 115 -11.02 8.29 -1.15
CA LEU A 115 -10.83 9.49 -1.97
C LEU A 115 -12.15 9.79 -2.68
N VAL A 116 -12.71 10.96 -2.38
CA VAL A 116 -14.08 11.34 -2.73
C VAL A 116 -14.08 12.31 -3.91
N HIS A 117 -14.68 11.88 -5.01
CA HIS A 117 -14.92 12.74 -6.16
C HIS A 117 -16.03 13.75 -5.91
N ARG A 118 -15.92 14.91 -6.54
CA ARG A 118 -17.01 15.90 -6.59
C ARG A 118 -18.22 15.30 -7.34
N PRO A 119 -19.46 15.70 -7.00
CA PRO A 119 -19.83 16.80 -6.09
C PRO A 119 -19.82 16.44 -4.61
N ASN A 120 -19.49 15.19 -4.24
CA ASN A 120 -19.45 14.77 -2.85
C ASN A 120 -18.32 15.46 -2.08
N ILE A 121 -18.57 15.68 -0.79
CA ILE A 121 -17.65 16.34 0.14
C ILE A 121 -17.10 15.26 1.09
N PRO A 122 -15.77 15.13 1.27
CA PRO A 122 -15.17 14.08 2.09
C PRO A 122 -15.76 13.96 3.49
N GLU A 123 -15.96 15.10 4.16
CA GLU A 123 -16.47 15.18 5.53
C GLU A 123 -17.92 14.66 5.61
N ALA A 124 -18.75 14.97 4.61
CA ALA A 124 -20.12 14.49 4.54
C ALA A 124 -20.17 12.97 4.26
N VAL A 125 -19.30 12.47 3.39
CA VAL A 125 -19.18 11.03 3.13
C VAL A 125 -18.74 10.28 4.37
N LEU A 126 -17.76 10.80 5.11
CA LEU A 126 -17.26 10.20 6.35
C LEU A 126 -18.35 10.18 7.43
N ALA A 127 -19.10 11.27 7.59
CA ALA A 127 -20.22 11.33 8.52
C ALA A 127 -21.34 10.33 8.19
N ALA A 128 -21.63 10.14 6.90
CA ALA A 128 -22.65 9.20 6.45
C ALA A 128 -22.21 7.73 6.46
N HIS A 129 -20.89 7.45 6.49
CA HIS A 129 -20.34 6.09 6.44
C HIS A 129 -19.27 5.89 7.53
N PRO A 130 -19.68 5.69 8.80
CA PRO A 130 -18.75 5.52 9.93
C PRO A 130 -17.82 4.30 9.84
N VAL A 131 -18.07 3.38 8.90
CA VAL A 131 -17.17 2.27 8.58
C VAL A 131 -15.83 2.74 8.01
N LEU A 132 -15.77 3.94 7.43
CA LEU A 132 -14.54 4.56 6.94
C LEU A 132 -13.80 5.24 8.09
N ASN A 133 -12.48 5.09 8.12
CA ASN A 133 -11.61 5.69 9.12
C ASN A 133 -11.18 7.12 8.75
N ASP A 134 -11.09 7.44 7.45
CA ASP A 134 -10.74 8.77 6.95
C ASP A 134 -11.23 8.95 5.51
N ALA A 135 -11.43 10.20 5.09
CA ALA A 135 -11.75 10.57 3.72
C ALA A 135 -10.98 11.82 3.28
N GLY A 136 -10.49 11.82 2.04
CA GLY A 136 -9.88 12.97 1.38
C GLY A 136 -10.61 13.30 0.08
N ALA A 137 -10.41 14.51 -0.44
CA ALA A 137 -10.89 14.82 -1.78
C ALA A 137 -10.06 14.04 -2.81
N ALA A 138 -10.72 13.46 -3.82
CA ALA A 138 -10.05 12.83 -4.94
C ALA A 138 -9.29 13.85 -5.79
N PRO A 139 -8.13 13.47 -6.39
CA PRO A 139 -7.43 14.29 -7.36
C PRO A 139 -8.31 14.71 -8.53
N ARG A 140 -8.11 15.94 -9.01
CA ARG A 140 -8.81 16.43 -10.20
C ARG A 140 -7.99 16.14 -11.44
N PHE A 141 -8.68 15.95 -12.57
CA PHE A 141 -8.05 15.79 -13.88
C PHE A 141 -7.10 16.93 -14.27
N SER A 142 -7.30 18.13 -13.74
CA SER A 142 -6.48 19.30 -14.04
C SER A 142 -5.27 19.48 -13.10
N GLU A 143 -5.13 18.65 -12.07
CA GLU A 143 -4.02 18.76 -11.12
C GLU A 143 -2.72 18.26 -11.73
N SER A 144 -1.63 18.93 -11.36
CA SER A 144 -0.28 18.44 -11.66
C SER A 144 0.00 17.14 -10.91
N TRP A 145 1.01 16.40 -11.38
CA TRP A 145 1.45 15.16 -10.72
C TRP A 145 1.82 15.34 -9.24
N SER A 146 2.47 16.46 -8.89
CA SER A 146 2.84 16.76 -7.51
C SER A 146 1.63 17.02 -6.62
N GLU A 147 0.62 17.71 -7.13
CA GLU A 147 -0.64 17.97 -6.42
C GLU A 147 -1.43 16.69 -6.20
N MET A 148 -1.57 15.85 -7.24
CA MET A 148 -2.21 14.54 -7.12
C MET A 148 -1.49 13.67 -6.09
N ARG A 149 -0.15 13.60 -6.15
CA ARG A 149 0.66 12.87 -5.17
C ARG A 149 0.43 13.37 -3.75
N ALA A 150 0.50 14.68 -3.54
CA ALA A 150 0.30 15.26 -2.21
C ALA A 150 -1.08 14.91 -1.67
N ARG A 151 -2.13 15.00 -2.51
CA ARG A 151 -3.51 14.69 -2.14
C ARG A 151 -3.73 13.22 -1.80
N VAL A 152 -3.23 12.30 -2.62
CA VAL A 152 -3.34 10.85 -2.35
C VAL A 152 -2.57 10.47 -1.08
N GLN A 153 -1.37 11.01 -0.88
CA GLN A 153 -0.55 10.70 0.29
C GLN A 153 -1.07 11.34 1.57
N ASP A 154 -1.79 12.45 1.47
CA ASP A 154 -2.31 13.17 2.63
C ASP A 154 -3.23 12.29 3.48
N VAL A 155 -4.24 11.66 2.87
CA VAL A 155 -5.18 10.78 3.59
C VAL A 155 -4.49 9.56 4.21
N MET A 156 -3.49 8.99 3.53
CA MET A 156 -2.70 7.88 4.10
C MET A 156 -1.87 8.34 5.31
N ARG A 157 -1.23 9.51 5.19
CA ARG A 157 -0.36 10.09 6.22
C ARG A 157 -1.13 10.48 7.48
N ARG A 158 -2.36 11.01 7.36
CA ARG A 158 -3.22 11.30 8.52
C ARG A 158 -3.51 10.06 9.37
N GLN A 159 -3.48 8.89 8.76
CA GLN A 159 -3.66 7.59 9.41
C GLN A 159 -2.34 6.87 9.72
N GLY A 160 -1.20 7.53 9.50
CA GLY A 160 0.12 6.95 9.75
C GLY A 160 0.47 5.76 8.85
N LEU A 161 -0.17 5.63 7.69
CA LEU A 161 0.01 4.48 6.80
C LEU A 161 1.14 4.73 5.77
N PRO A 162 2.16 3.86 5.72
CA PRO A 162 3.08 3.84 4.59
C PRO A 162 2.34 3.44 3.30
N GLY A 163 2.63 4.10 2.17
CA GLY A 163 2.02 3.74 0.89
C GLY A 163 2.17 2.25 0.57
N ALA A 164 3.35 1.66 0.81
CA ALA A 164 3.63 0.26 0.51
C ALA A 164 2.78 -0.76 1.31
N SER A 165 2.02 -0.33 2.34
CA SER A 165 1.04 -1.15 3.06
C SER A 165 -0.42 -0.85 2.68
N VAL A 166 -0.65 0.03 1.70
CA VAL A 166 -1.99 0.44 1.26
C VAL A 166 -2.29 -0.14 -0.12
N VAL A 167 -3.45 -0.76 -0.28
CA VAL A 167 -4.00 -1.12 -1.61
C VAL A 167 -4.99 -0.04 -2.04
N VAL A 168 -4.89 0.43 -3.28
CA VAL A 168 -5.86 1.34 -3.88
C VAL A 168 -6.93 0.52 -4.61
N ILE A 169 -8.19 0.83 -4.38
CA ILE A 169 -9.34 0.20 -5.03
C ILE A 169 -10.11 1.28 -5.79
N GLY A 170 -10.18 1.15 -7.12
CA GLY A 170 -10.82 2.13 -8.01
C GLY A 170 -11.78 1.51 -9.02
N ASP A 171 -12.61 2.33 -9.65
CA ASP A 171 -13.57 1.94 -10.68
C ASP A 171 -13.70 2.96 -11.83
N ALA A 172 -12.81 3.94 -11.90
CA ALA A 172 -12.79 4.92 -12.99
C ALA A 172 -11.40 5.02 -13.66
N PRO A 173 -11.35 5.49 -14.93
CA PRO A 173 -10.09 5.79 -15.60
C PRO A 173 -9.21 6.73 -14.76
N LEU A 174 -7.89 6.56 -14.87
CA LEU A 174 -6.86 7.31 -14.15
C LEU A 174 -6.75 7.04 -12.64
N GLU A 175 -7.73 6.39 -12.00
CA GLU A 175 -7.60 6.03 -10.56
C GLU A 175 -6.46 5.03 -10.31
N SER A 176 -6.07 4.27 -11.34
CA SER A 176 -4.89 3.40 -11.28
C SER A 176 -3.59 4.17 -11.02
N GLU A 177 -3.50 5.43 -11.47
CA GLU A 177 -2.32 6.27 -11.23
C GLU A 177 -2.16 6.64 -9.76
N TRP A 178 -3.24 6.61 -8.97
CA TRP A 178 -3.19 6.90 -7.53
C TRP A 178 -2.32 5.89 -6.79
N SER A 179 -2.24 4.65 -7.27
CA SER A 179 -1.31 3.67 -6.70
C SER A 179 0.15 4.14 -6.86
N THR A 180 0.50 4.70 -8.01
CA THR A 180 1.84 5.23 -8.26
C THR A 180 2.08 6.54 -7.51
N ALA A 181 1.07 7.42 -7.46
CA ALA A 181 1.12 8.69 -6.74
C ALA A 181 1.31 8.47 -5.22
N GLY A 182 0.52 7.56 -4.63
CA GLY A 182 0.57 7.18 -3.23
C GLY A 182 1.76 6.28 -2.86
N ARG A 183 2.51 5.77 -3.84
CA ARG A 183 3.48 4.66 -3.64
C ARG A 183 2.82 3.47 -2.96
N ALA A 184 1.59 3.19 -3.37
CA ALA A 184 0.74 2.13 -2.87
C ALA A 184 1.32 0.74 -3.16
N ALA A 185 0.91 -0.27 -2.40
CA ALA A 185 1.28 -1.66 -2.62
C ALA A 185 0.79 -2.19 -3.97
N ALA A 186 -0.44 -1.83 -4.36
CA ALA A 186 -1.08 -2.23 -5.60
C ALA A 186 -2.30 -1.36 -5.92
N TYR A 187 -2.81 -1.52 -7.14
CA TYR A 187 -4.15 -1.13 -7.56
C TYR A 187 -5.00 -2.37 -7.82
N LEU A 188 -6.25 -2.36 -7.41
CA LEU A 188 -7.28 -3.32 -7.75
C LEU A 188 -8.50 -2.59 -8.30
N THR A 189 -9.23 -3.20 -9.24
CA THR A 189 -10.55 -2.68 -9.59
C THR A 189 -11.57 -3.00 -8.49
N ALA A 190 -12.65 -2.24 -8.43
CA ALA A 190 -13.78 -2.54 -7.54
C ALA A 190 -14.34 -3.94 -7.82
N SER A 191 -14.46 -4.32 -9.09
CA SER A 191 -14.91 -5.66 -9.48
C SER A 191 -13.99 -6.77 -8.97
N GLU A 192 -12.66 -6.59 -9.05
CA GLU A 192 -11.70 -7.55 -8.51
C GLU A 192 -11.80 -7.68 -6.98
N TYR A 193 -11.90 -6.57 -6.27
CA TYR A 193 -11.95 -6.57 -4.80
C TYR A 193 -13.28 -7.10 -4.25
N PHE A 194 -14.41 -6.73 -4.84
CA PHE A 194 -15.74 -7.10 -4.34
C PHE A 194 -16.25 -8.45 -4.87
N ALA A 195 -15.67 -9.02 -5.94
CA ALA A 195 -16.10 -10.32 -6.50
C ALA A 195 -16.19 -11.43 -5.45
N HIS A 196 -15.25 -11.45 -4.50
CA HIS A 196 -15.12 -12.49 -3.48
C HIS A 196 -16.01 -12.27 -2.25
N GLN A 197 -16.76 -11.18 -2.20
CA GLN A 197 -17.59 -10.79 -1.05
C GLN A 197 -19.07 -11.11 -1.28
N SER A 198 -19.35 -11.93 -2.30
CA SER A 198 -20.66 -12.45 -2.66
C SER A 198 -20.96 -13.73 -1.87
N ALA A 199 -21.27 -13.59 -0.58
CA ALA A 199 -21.88 -14.64 0.24
C ALA A 199 -22.78 -14.01 1.30
#